data_AF-A0A1S9RV85-F1
#
_entry.id   AF-A0A1S9RV85-F1
#
_cell.length_a   1.000
_cell.length_b   1.000
_cell.length_c   1.000
_cell.angle_alpha   90.00
_cell.angle_beta   90.00
_cell.angle_gamma   90.00
#
_symmetry.space_group_name_H-M   'P 1'
#
loop_
_entity.id
_entity.type
_entity.pdbx_description
1 polymer ?
#
loop_
_entity_poly.entity_id
_entity_poly.type
_entity_poly.pdbx_seq_one_letter_code
_entity_poly.pdbx_strand_id
1 'polypeptide(L)'
;MTQDPASQDDPPTSPRKPLDLHKYVPSPIQPSSKASERLHQQCLDLLAEVDELQSLLKSSLRNPQLVELRQFRSNVTSELKMLQKLEQRFQDAANTSESKTAAQRESQSQDPDRDSDEEGESGEDGDDSSMEMRLMHALRSSNLPFYQAVWDIARGSCYGLLALGKRFYWDGPMKDSSEKETSAPKTASKKGGGKQPNKDKRKSVFVDIVADDGEEWVKVSTMSESRLLFEMAKKGWERDSEDECMSDEGSDNPRRRTVLRNFDGSDYGEDDDEDELELIKLARDLRKAADATRLRYRHPRLRVVLPKIGEGNVPEIDDILHEMRSYGVKVECQETLSIAAGAKKPELTCLLPRPFKRFTATLNVDCTLLLALVSDLSHAKEIVPLPSFHRAILRQIEVEKQQPLLQTELWPAMGGP
;
A
#
# COMPACT_ATOMS: atom_id res chain seq x y z
N MET A 1 46.74 62.43 -7.92
CA MET A 1 45.59 62.80 -8.78
C MET A 1 45.59 61.86 -9.95
N THR A 2 44.85 60.76 -9.81
CA THR A 2 44.74 59.73 -10.84
C THR A 2 43.31 59.21 -10.75
N GLN A 3 42.65 59.27 -11.89
CA GLN A 3 41.21 59.18 -12.11
C GLN A 3 40.68 57.76 -11.96
N ASP A 4 39.43 57.65 -11.53
CA ASP A 4 38.57 56.47 -11.65
C ASP A 4 38.44 56.01 -13.10
N PRO A 5 38.28 54.70 -13.32
CA PRO A 5 37.48 54.19 -14.42
C PRO A 5 36.26 53.42 -13.92
N ALA A 6 35.16 53.73 -14.58
CA ALA A 6 33.81 53.24 -14.36
C ALA A 6 33.65 51.73 -14.59
N SER A 7 32.63 51.25 -13.88
CA SER A 7 32.02 49.93 -13.83
C SER A 7 31.70 49.29 -15.18
N GLN A 8 32.13 48.03 -15.37
CA GLN A 8 31.52 47.04 -16.26
C GLN A 8 31.70 45.66 -15.62
N ASP A 9 30.61 45.06 -15.13
CA ASP A 9 30.51 43.63 -14.82
C ASP A 9 29.02 43.25 -14.86
N ASP A 10 28.51 42.95 -16.06
CA ASP A 10 27.27 42.20 -16.26
C ASP A 10 27.65 40.74 -16.61
N PRO A 11 27.18 39.72 -15.87
CA PRO A 11 27.40 38.32 -16.25
C PRO A 11 26.48 37.90 -17.41
N PRO A 12 26.93 36.99 -18.29
CA PRO A 12 26.16 36.61 -19.47
C PRO A 12 24.96 35.72 -19.10
N THR A 13 23.76 36.26 -19.30
CA THR A 13 22.49 35.55 -19.28
C THR A 13 22.47 34.46 -20.36
N SER A 14 22.74 33.21 -19.98
CA SER A 14 22.54 32.08 -20.87
C SER A 14 21.04 31.89 -21.15
N PRO A 15 20.61 31.75 -22.42
CA PRO A 15 19.21 31.51 -22.72
C PRO A 15 18.80 30.13 -22.19
N ARG A 16 17.80 30.11 -21.29
CA ARG A 16 17.16 28.88 -20.80
C ARG A 16 16.70 28.07 -22.01
N LYS A 17 17.22 26.84 -22.15
CA LYS A 17 16.73 25.89 -23.14
C LYS A 17 15.21 25.71 -22.94
N PRO A 18 14.40 25.82 -24.00
CA PRO A 18 12.99 25.49 -23.91
C PRO A 18 12.82 24.05 -23.39
N LEU A 19 11.89 23.87 -22.45
CA LEU A 19 11.48 22.56 -21.99
C LEU A 19 10.98 21.75 -23.20
N ASP A 20 11.66 20.66 -23.49
CA ASP A 20 11.35 19.78 -24.61
C ASP A 20 10.08 18.96 -24.27
N LEU A 21 8.92 19.56 -24.55
CA LEU A 21 7.58 18.99 -24.38
C LEU A 21 7.38 17.69 -25.17
N HIS A 22 8.26 17.34 -26.12
CA HIS A 22 8.19 16.07 -26.84
C HIS A 22 8.56 14.85 -25.97
N LYS A 23 9.18 15.04 -24.79
CA LYS A 23 9.38 13.94 -23.82
C LYS A 23 8.10 13.50 -23.11
N TYR A 24 7.01 14.25 -23.24
CA TYR A 24 5.69 13.94 -22.65
C TYR A 24 4.68 13.37 -23.66
N VAL A 25 5.13 12.95 -24.85
CA VAL A 25 4.27 12.21 -25.78
C VAL A 25 4.10 10.78 -25.25
N PRO A 26 2.88 10.35 -24.87
CA PRO A 26 2.63 8.97 -24.49
C PRO A 26 3.05 8.07 -25.64
N SER A 27 3.81 7.01 -25.32
CA SER A 27 4.25 6.00 -26.28
C SER A 27 3.10 5.50 -27.17
N PRO A 28 3.38 5.00 -28.39
CA PRO A 28 2.38 4.58 -29.35
C PRO A 28 1.34 3.66 -28.70
N ILE A 29 0.06 3.96 -28.95
CA ILE A 29 -1.10 3.24 -28.44
C ILE A 29 -0.92 1.76 -28.78
N GLN A 30 -0.61 0.93 -27.77
CA GLN A 30 -0.69 -0.51 -27.93
C GLN A 30 -2.15 -0.88 -28.22
N PRO A 31 -2.43 -1.87 -29.08
CA PRO A 31 -3.79 -2.34 -29.29
C PRO A 31 -4.38 -2.75 -27.94
N SER A 32 -5.53 -2.18 -27.63
CA SER A 32 -6.22 -2.23 -26.34
C SER A 32 -6.35 -3.66 -25.78
N SER A 33 -6.54 -4.65 -26.66
CA SER A 33 -6.53 -6.08 -26.32
C SER A 33 -5.22 -6.58 -25.71
N LYS A 34 -4.06 -6.28 -26.33
CA LYS A 34 -2.76 -6.79 -25.84
C LYS A 34 -2.38 -6.23 -24.48
N ALA A 35 -2.75 -4.97 -24.22
CA ALA A 35 -2.54 -4.34 -22.92
C ALA A 35 -3.39 -5.02 -21.83
N SER A 36 -4.64 -5.34 -22.14
CA SER A 36 -5.54 -6.10 -21.26
C SER A 36 -5.01 -7.50 -20.97
N GLU A 37 -4.62 -8.26 -22.00
CA GLU A 37 -4.05 -9.61 -21.88
C GLU A 37 -2.80 -9.62 -20.99
N ARG A 38 -1.91 -8.64 -21.17
CA ARG A 38 -0.70 -8.51 -20.34
C ARG A 38 -1.05 -8.27 -18.88
N LEU A 39 -1.98 -7.37 -18.57
CA LEU A 39 -2.41 -7.10 -17.19
C LEU A 39 -3.10 -8.32 -16.58
N HIS A 40 -3.90 -9.05 -17.37
CA HIS A 40 -4.52 -10.30 -16.94
C HIS A 40 -3.45 -11.32 -16.54
N GLN A 41 -2.45 -11.56 -17.40
CA GLN A 41 -1.37 -12.49 -17.11
C GLN A 41 -0.59 -12.08 -15.85
N GLN A 42 -0.23 -10.80 -15.72
CA GLN A 42 0.45 -10.28 -14.52
C GLN A 42 -0.35 -10.52 -13.23
N CYS A 43 -1.67 -10.41 -13.29
CA CYS A 43 -2.54 -10.67 -12.14
C CYS A 43 -2.56 -12.16 -11.77
N LEU A 44 -2.57 -13.06 -12.76
CA LEU A 44 -2.47 -14.51 -12.54
C LEU A 44 -1.12 -14.90 -11.92
N ASP A 45 -0.03 -14.36 -12.45
CA ASP A 45 1.32 -14.61 -11.94
C ASP A 45 1.43 -14.16 -10.47
N LEU A 46 0.92 -12.97 -10.15
CA LEU A 46 0.88 -12.45 -8.79
C LEU A 46 0.08 -13.35 -7.83
N LEU A 47 -1.08 -13.85 -8.27
CA LEU A 47 -1.88 -14.79 -7.45
C LEU A 47 -1.16 -16.11 -7.24
N ALA A 48 -0.47 -16.63 -8.25
CA ALA A 48 0.31 -17.86 -8.15
C ALA A 48 1.44 -17.72 -7.12
N GLU A 49 2.18 -16.60 -7.13
CA GLU A 49 3.23 -16.34 -6.14
C GLU A 49 2.66 -16.21 -4.71
N VAL A 50 1.50 -15.56 -4.54
CA VAL A 50 0.83 -15.45 -3.24
C VAL A 50 0.34 -16.81 -2.73
N ASP A 51 -0.19 -17.66 -3.61
CA ASP A 51 -0.66 -19.01 -3.27
C ASP A 51 0.53 -19.95 -2.95
N GLU A 52 1.68 -19.77 -3.60
CA GLU A 52 2.94 -20.43 -3.26
C GLU A 52 3.39 -20.05 -1.84
N LEU A 53 3.43 -18.75 -1.51
CA LEU A 53 3.75 -18.30 -0.15
C LEU A 53 2.76 -18.86 0.88
N GLN A 54 1.46 -18.90 0.56
CA GLN A 54 0.45 -19.48 1.45
C GLN A 54 0.69 -20.98 1.69
N SER A 55 1.17 -21.70 0.68
CA SER A 55 1.51 -23.12 0.79
C SER A 55 2.77 -23.32 1.66
N LEU A 56 3.78 -22.47 1.49
CA LEU A 56 4.98 -22.45 2.35
C LEU A 56 4.64 -22.15 3.81
N LEU A 57 3.72 -21.21 4.08
CA LEU A 57 3.28 -20.90 5.43
C LEU A 57 2.57 -22.09 6.10
N LYS A 58 1.76 -22.85 5.34
CA LYS A 58 1.07 -24.04 5.85
C LYS A 58 2.02 -25.20 6.15
N SER A 59 3.09 -25.35 5.37
CA SER A 59 4.07 -26.42 5.59
C SER A 59 5.10 -26.06 6.66
N SER A 60 5.46 -24.77 6.78
CA SER A 60 6.53 -24.33 7.66
C SER A 60 6.08 -23.90 9.06
N LEU A 61 4.83 -23.47 9.25
CA LEU A 61 4.37 -22.92 10.53
C LEU A 61 3.24 -23.75 11.12
N ARG A 62 3.26 -23.93 12.44
CA ARG A 62 2.14 -24.55 13.19
C ARG A 62 0.86 -23.71 13.07
N ASN A 63 1.00 -22.38 13.08
CA ASN A 63 -0.10 -21.43 12.91
C ASN A 63 0.09 -20.54 11.66
N PRO A 64 -0.40 -20.96 10.49
CA PRO A 64 -0.28 -20.16 9.26
C PRO A 64 -1.14 -18.88 9.28
N GLN A 65 -2.13 -18.78 10.18
CA GLN A 65 -2.97 -17.58 10.32
C GLN A 65 -2.24 -16.41 11.00
N LEU A 66 -1.00 -16.63 11.45
CA LEU A 66 -0.13 -15.57 11.95
C LEU A 66 0.13 -14.51 10.87
N VAL A 67 0.16 -14.92 9.59
CA VAL A 67 0.40 -14.02 8.46
C VAL A 67 -0.90 -13.65 7.77
N GLU A 68 -1.25 -12.36 7.81
CA GLU A 68 -2.48 -11.80 7.24
C GLU A 68 -2.32 -11.52 5.73
N LEU A 69 -2.52 -12.55 4.90
CA LEU A 69 -2.50 -12.44 3.42
C LEU A 69 -3.88 -12.44 2.77
N ARG A 70 -4.92 -12.83 3.52
CA ARG A 70 -6.26 -13.09 2.98
C ARG A 70 -6.87 -11.87 2.29
N GLN A 71 -6.74 -10.69 2.89
CA GLN A 71 -7.32 -9.46 2.33
C GLN A 71 -6.62 -9.06 1.03
N PHE A 72 -5.28 -9.10 1.01
CA PHE A 72 -4.49 -8.81 -0.19
C PHE A 72 -4.86 -9.75 -1.34
N ARG A 73 -4.87 -11.07 -1.10
CA ARG A 73 -5.29 -12.07 -2.08
C ARG A 73 -6.71 -11.81 -2.61
N SER A 74 -7.65 -11.48 -1.72
CA SER A 74 -9.03 -11.15 -2.11
C SER A 74 -9.09 -9.92 -3.01
N ASN A 75 -8.31 -8.88 -2.72
CA ASN A 75 -8.26 -7.66 -3.52
C ASN A 75 -7.68 -7.93 -4.91
N VAL A 76 -6.58 -8.67 -5.00
CA VAL A 76 -5.99 -9.08 -6.30
C VAL A 76 -6.97 -9.94 -7.09
N THR A 77 -7.69 -10.87 -6.43
CA THR A 77 -8.74 -11.68 -7.07
C THR A 77 -9.89 -10.82 -7.60
N SER A 78 -10.27 -9.75 -6.90
CA SER A 78 -11.31 -8.84 -7.40
C SER A 78 -10.85 -8.02 -8.62
N GLU A 79 -9.57 -7.63 -8.67
CA GLU A 79 -8.98 -7.00 -9.86
C GLU A 79 -8.95 -7.98 -11.04
N LEU A 80 -8.57 -9.25 -10.81
CA LEU A 80 -8.63 -10.29 -11.86
C LEU A 80 -10.03 -10.38 -12.48
N LYS A 81 -11.07 -10.44 -11.65
CA LYS A 81 -12.47 -10.49 -12.11
C LYS A 81 -12.88 -9.22 -12.86
N MET A 82 -12.36 -8.06 -12.47
CA MET A 82 -12.60 -6.80 -13.18
C MET A 82 -11.94 -6.84 -14.58
N LEU A 83 -10.67 -7.25 -14.66
CA LEU A 83 -9.92 -7.35 -15.91
C LEU A 83 -10.56 -8.37 -16.86
N GLN A 84 -11.02 -9.52 -16.37
CA GLN A 84 -11.75 -10.51 -17.18
C GLN A 84 -13.03 -9.94 -17.78
N LYS A 85 -13.79 -9.14 -17.01
CA LYS A 85 -14.99 -8.46 -17.53
C LYS A 85 -14.65 -7.39 -18.57
N LEU A 86 -13.53 -6.69 -18.40
CA LEU A 86 -13.08 -5.69 -19.38
C LEU A 86 -12.65 -6.38 -20.68
N GLU A 87 -11.90 -7.48 -20.59
CA GLU A 87 -11.49 -8.28 -21.73
C GLU A 87 -12.68 -8.82 -22.53
N GLN A 88 -13.71 -9.34 -21.85
CA GLN A 88 -14.96 -9.75 -22.49
C GLN A 88 -15.62 -8.59 -23.26
N ARG A 89 -15.66 -7.39 -22.69
CA ARG A 89 -16.21 -6.21 -23.36
C ARG A 89 -15.41 -5.77 -24.58
N PHE A 90 -14.08 -5.92 -24.55
CA PHE A 90 -13.24 -5.68 -25.72
C PHE A 90 -13.55 -6.68 -26.84
N GLN A 91 -13.74 -7.96 -26.49
CA GLN A 91 -14.12 -9.01 -27.45
C GLN A 91 -15.52 -8.77 -28.03
N ASP A 92 -16.49 -8.40 -27.20
CA ASP A 92 -17.86 -8.10 -27.63
C ASP A 92 -17.91 -6.87 -28.56
N ALA A 93 -17.13 -5.82 -28.27
CA ALA A 93 -17.00 -4.65 -29.13
C ALA A 93 -16.36 -5.02 -30.48
N ALA A 94 -15.28 -5.81 -30.46
CA ALA A 94 -14.64 -6.30 -31.69
C ALA A 94 -15.61 -7.12 -32.56
N ASN A 95 -16.33 -8.08 -31.97
CA ASN A 95 -17.31 -8.90 -32.69
C ASN A 95 -18.48 -8.09 -33.27
N THR A 96 -18.89 -7.01 -32.57
CA THR A 96 -19.95 -6.11 -33.03
C THR A 96 -19.48 -5.27 -34.22
N SER A 97 -18.23 -4.80 -34.19
CA SER A 97 -17.63 -4.08 -35.32
C SER A 97 -17.52 -4.97 -36.56
N GLU A 98 -17.06 -6.22 -36.40
CA GLU A 98 -16.92 -7.18 -37.50
C GLU A 98 -18.27 -7.55 -38.13
N SER A 99 -19.31 -7.76 -37.31
CA SER A 99 -20.66 -8.10 -37.78
C SER A 99 -21.32 -6.94 -38.54
N LYS A 100 -21.07 -5.69 -38.16
CA LYS A 100 -21.55 -4.50 -38.89
C LYS A 100 -20.87 -4.37 -40.26
N THR A 101 -19.55 -4.58 -40.35
CA THR A 101 -18.84 -4.60 -41.65
C THR A 101 -19.26 -5.74 -42.58
N ALA A 102 -19.69 -6.89 -42.05
CA ALA A 102 -20.20 -8.00 -42.86
C ALA A 102 -21.59 -7.70 -43.46
N ALA A 103 -22.51 -7.15 -42.65
CA ALA A 103 -23.85 -6.76 -43.11
C ALA A 103 -23.83 -5.62 -44.15
N GLN A 104 -22.84 -4.73 -44.07
CA GLN A 104 -22.63 -3.64 -45.04
C GLN A 104 -22.01 -4.12 -46.36
N ARG A 105 -21.31 -5.27 -46.36
CA ARG A 105 -20.78 -5.91 -47.58
C ARG A 105 -21.82 -6.75 -48.33
N GLU A 106 -22.78 -7.35 -47.63
CA GLU A 106 -23.86 -8.12 -48.27
C GLU A 106 -24.94 -7.25 -48.92
N SER A 107 -25.02 -5.96 -48.56
CA SER A 107 -25.97 -4.99 -49.13
C SER A 107 -25.44 -4.22 -50.35
N GLN A 108 -24.19 -4.43 -50.77
CA GLN A 108 -23.57 -3.79 -51.95
C GLN A 108 -23.56 -4.64 -53.23
N SER A 109 -24.22 -5.81 -53.26
CA SER A 109 -24.17 -6.72 -54.41
C SER A 109 -25.50 -6.93 -55.17
N GLN A 110 -26.41 -5.95 -55.20
CA GLN A 110 -27.56 -5.97 -56.12
C GLN A 110 -27.82 -4.60 -56.78
N ASP A 111 -27.76 -4.62 -58.12
CA ASP A 111 -28.21 -3.65 -59.14
C ASP A 111 -27.43 -2.32 -59.37
N PRO A 112 -26.81 -2.13 -60.56
CA PRO A 112 -26.17 -0.89 -60.97
C PRO A 112 -27.09 -0.09 -61.91
N ASP A 113 -28.19 0.49 -61.41
CA ASP A 113 -28.93 1.54 -62.11
C ASP A 113 -30.02 2.13 -61.21
N ARG A 114 -29.69 3.18 -60.44
CA ARG A 114 -30.67 4.15 -59.91
C ARG A 114 -29.95 5.39 -59.38
N ASP A 115 -30.08 6.48 -60.14
CA ASP A 115 -29.92 7.86 -59.66
C ASP A 115 -30.89 8.09 -58.49
N SER A 116 -30.37 8.41 -57.31
CA SER A 116 -31.12 9.03 -56.22
C SER A 116 -30.15 9.78 -55.30
N ASP A 117 -30.51 11.03 -55.04
CA ASP A 117 -29.71 12.07 -54.41
C ASP A 117 -29.10 11.69 -53.06
N GLU A 118 -27.82 12.05 -52.90
CA GLU A 118 -27.02 11.93 -51.68
C GLU A 118 -27.42 12.99 -50.65
N GLU A 119 -27.99 12.57 -49.51
CA GLU A 119 -27.73 13.17 -48.20
C GLU A 119 -27.65 12.04 -47.16
N GLY A 120 -26.47 11.44 -47.06
CA GLY A 120 -26.15 10.45 -46.03
C GLY A 120 -25.78 11.14 -44.72
N GLU A 121 -26.68 11.11 -43.75
CA GLU A 121 -26.36 11.37 -42.34
C GLU A 121 -25.37 10.31 -41.84
N SER A 122 -24.09 10.68 -41.88
CA SER A 122 -22.97 9.97 -41.24
C SER A 122 -22.98 10.29 -39.75
N GLY A 123 -23.84 9.57 -38.99
CA GLY A 123 -24.10 9.84 -37.58
C GLY A 123 -23.62 8.79 -36.56
N GLU A 124 -23.02 7.67 -36.96
CA GLU A 124 -22.84 6.52 -36.04
C GLU A 124 -21.38 6.10 -35.73
N ASP A 125 -20.38 6.64 -36.43
CA ASP A 125 -18.95 6.31 -36.15
C ASP A 125 -18.41 6.92 -34.84
N GLY A 126 -19.18 7.79 -34.19
CA GLY A 126 -18.78 8.48 -32.95
C GLY A 126 -18.89 7.64 -31.67
N ASP A 127 -19.70 6.58 -31.65
CA ASP A 127 -19.99 5.83 -30.41
C ASP A 127 -18.95 4.74 -30.12
N ASP A 128 -18.39 4.09 -31.14
CA ASP A 128 -17.44 2.98 -30.97
C ASP A 128 -16.06 3.47 -30.47
N SER A 129 -15.56 4.57 -31.04
CA SER A 129 -14.35 5.26 -30.58
C SER A 129 -14.49 5.77 -29.13
N SER A 130 -15.69 6.23 -28.75
CA SER A 130 -16.02 6.64 -27.38
C SER A 130 -16.01 5.46 -26.40
N MET A 131 -16.53 4.29 -26.82
CA MET A 131 -16.51 3.07 -26.00
C MET A 131 -15.08 2.54 -25.80
N GLU A 132 -14.26 2.47 -26.86
CA GLU A 132 -12.87 2.04 -26.74
C GLU A 132 -12.07 2.96 -25.81
N MET A 133 -12.27 4.29 -25.91
CA MET A 133 -11.62 5.26 -25.04
C MET A 133 -12.00 5.05 -23.56
N ARG A 134 -13.26 4.74 -23.27
CA ARG A 134 -13.73 4.42 -21.90
C ARG A 134 -13.10 3.13 -21.38
N LEU A 135 -13.02 2.08 -22.21
CA LEU A 135 -12.40 0.82 -21.82
C LEU A 135 -10.89 0.99 -21.59
N MET A 136 -10.21 1.79 -22.41
CA MET A 136 -8.80 2.14 -22.23
C MET A 136 -8.55 2.95 -20.95
N HIS A 137 -9.45 3.89 -20.63
CA HIS A 137 -9.38 4.60 -19.35
C HIS A 137 -9.57 3.63 -18.17
N ALA A 138 -10.51 2.68 -18.28
CA ALA A 138 -10.72 1.66 -17.26
C ALA A 138 -9.48 0.78 -17.03
N LEU A 139 -8.80 0.34 -18.09
CA LEU A 139 -7.54 -0.40 -18.00
C LEU A 139 -6.44 0.42 -17.31
N ARG A 140 -6.30 1.71 -17.68
CA ARG A 140 -5.33 2.63 -17.06
C ARG A 140 -5.63 2.89 -15.58
N SER A 141 -6.89 2.79 -15.18
CA SER A 141 -7.34 2.97 -13.79
C SER A 141 -7.27 1.71 -12.92
N SER A 142 -6.76 0.58 -13.45
CA SER A 142 -6.58 -0.64 -12.67
C SER A 142 -5.63 -0.41 -11.49
N ASN A 143 -5.93 -1.05 -10.35
CA ASN A 143 -5.06 -1.03 -9.17
C ASN A 143 -3.95 -2.09 -9.23
N LEU A 144 -3.90 -2.92 -10.28
CA LEU A 144 -2.88 -3.97 -10.40
C LEU A 144 -1.44 -3.43 -10.27
N PRO A 145 -1.04 -2.30 -10.89
CA PRO A 145 0.30 -1.76 -10.71
C PRO A 145 0.64 -1.44 -9.25
N PHE A 146 -0.36 -1.08 -8.44
CA PHE A 146 -0.18 -0.87 -7.00
C PHE A 146 0.05 -2.20 -6.27
N TYR A 147 -0.79 -3.22 -6.49
CA TYR A 147 -0.61 -4.52 -5.85
C TYR A 147 0.71 -5.19 -6.26
N GLN A 148 1.09 -5.05 -7.52
CA GLN A 148 2.37 -5.52 -8.03
C GLN A 148 3.54 -4.83 -7.34
N ALA A 149 3.50 -3.50 -7.21
CA ALA A 149 4.54 -2.75 -6.49
C ALA A 149 4.64 -3.19 -5.02
N VAL A 150 3.51 -3.34 -4.32
CA VAL A 150 3.49 -3.84 -2.94
C VAL A 150 4.14 -5.22 -2.83
N TRP A 151 3.81 -6.12 -3.74
CA TRP A 151 4.37 -7.47 -3.75
C TRP A 151 5.86 -7.50 -4.10
N ASP A 152 6.28 -6.77 -5.13
CA ASP A 152 7.69 -6.70 -5.53
C ASP A 152 8.57 -6.08 -4.43
N ILE A 153 8.05 -5.06 -3.72
CA ILE A 153 8.74 -4.48 -2.56
C ILE A 153 8.82 -5.49 -1.41
N ALA A 154 7.70 -6.17 -1.10
CA ALA A 154 7.66 -7.19 -0.06
C ALA A 154 8.70 -8.28 -0.36
N ARG A 155 8.66 -8.86 -1.55
CA ARG A 155 9.57 -9.92 -1.97
C ARG A 155 11.02 -9.43 -2.06
N GLY A 156 11.27 -8.26 -2.63
CA GLY A 156 12.64 -7.79 -2.91
C GLY A 156 13.39 -7.22 -1.71
N SER A 157 12.69 -6.66 -0.73
CA SER A 157 13.33 -5.87 0.34
C SER A 157 12.86 -6.20 1.76
N CYS A 158 11.81 -7.00 1.92
CA CYS A 158 11.29 -7.38 3.23
C CYS A 158 11.62 -8.84 3.57
N TYR A 159 11.49 -9.16 4.85
CA TYR A 159 11.64 -10.50 5.39
C TYR A 159 10.69 -10.66 6.59
N GLY A 160 10.36 -11.89 6.99
CA GLY A 160 9.49 -12.12 8.16
C GLY A 160 8.15 -11.39 8.06
N LEU A 161 7.42 -11.63 6.97
CA LEU A 161 6.15 -10.98 6.65
C LEU A 161 5.07 -11.41 7.66
N LEU A 162 4.34 -10.44 8.23
CA LEU A 162 3.19 -10.69 9.10
C LEU A 162 1.86 -10.24 8.49
N ALA A 163 1.85 -9.24 7.62
CA ALA A 163 0.61 -8.79 7.00
C ALA A 163 0.86 -8.05 5.68
N LEU A 164 -0.09 -8.18 4.76
CA LEU A 164 -0.25 -7.30 3.60
C LEU A 164 -1.58 -6.56 3.72
N GLY A 165 -1.50 -5.26 4.02
CA GLY A 165 -2.65 -4.37 4.18
C GLY A 165 -3.30 -4.43 5.56
N LYS A 166 -2.68 -3.79 6.55
CA LYS A 166 -3.15 -3.74 7.94
C LYS A 166 -3.39 -2.31 8.42
N ARG A 167 -4.49 -2.12 9.15
CA ARG A 167 -4.85 -0.82 9.74
C ARG A 167 -4.45 -0.77 11.22
N PHE A 168 -3.70 0.26 11.59
CA PHE A 168 -3.31 0.56 12.96
C PHE A 168 -4.06 1.80 13.45
N TYR A 169 -4.34 1.85 14.75
CA TYR A 169 -5.10 2.92 15.40
C TYR A 169 -4.26 3.47 16.56
N TRP A 170 -4.30 4.78 16.78
CA TRP A 170 -3.57 5.44 17.88
C TRP A 170 -4.47 6.10 18.91
N ASP A 171 -5.79 6.03 18.74
CA ASP A 171 -6.65 6.32 19.88
C ASP A 171 -6.49 5.22 20.91
N GLY A 172 -6.13 5.63 22.12
CA GLY A 172 -5.97 4.74 23.26
C GLY A 172 -7.24 3.89 23.47
N PRO A 173 -7.18 2.82 24.29
CA PRO A 173 -8.40 2.19 24.74
C PRO A 173 -9.30 3.30 25.28
N MET A 174 -10.48 3.43 24.69
CA MET A 174 -11.56 4.28 25.16
C MET A 174 -11.53 4.16 26.68
N LYS A 175 -11.19 5.24 27.39
CA LYS A 175 -11.41 5.28 28.84
C LYS A 175 -12.90 5.01 28.97
N ASP A 176 -13.26 3.77 29.30
CA ASP A 176 -14.56 3.47 29.85
C ASP A 176 -14.77 4.52 30.92
N SER A 177 -15.91 5.19 30.82
CA SER A 177 -16.41 6.19 31.72
C SER A 177 -16.59 5.59 33.13
N SER A 178 -15.48 5.34 33.81
CA SER A 178 -15.42 5.07 35.24
C SER A 178 -15.42 6.41 35.97
N GLU A 179 -16.54 7.12 35.90
CA GLU A 179 -16.87 8.23 36.81
C GLU A 179 -18.35 8.59 36.63
N LYS A 180 -19.22 7.68 37.09
CA LYS A 180 -20.56 7.99 37.60
C LYS A 180 -21.05 6.81 38.41
N GLU A 181 -20.42 6.61 39.56
CA GLU A 181 -21.12 6.03 40.70
C GLU A 181 -22.23 7.00 41.08
N THR A 182 -23.49 6.62 40.83
CA THR A 182 -24.60 6.74 41.81
C THR A 182 -25.89 6.17 41.21
N SER A 183 -26.53 5.29 41.99
CA SER A 183 -27.94 4.87 41.99
C SER A 183 -28.43 3.71 41.08
N ALA A 184 -28.33 2.52 41.68
CA ALA A 184 -29.34 1.45 41.81
C ALA A 184 -29.75 0.58 40.60
N PRO A 185 -30.08 -0.71 40.84
CA PRO A 185 -30.13 -1.75 39.80
C PRO A 185 -31.55 -2.04 39.34
N LYS A 186 -31.76 -2.22 38.03
CA LYS A 186 -32.94 -2.92 37.49
C LYS A 186 -32.61 -3.82 36.30
N THR A 187 -32.71 -5.12 36.59
CA THR A 187 -33.30 -6.20 35.80
C THR A 187 -32.96 -6.36 34.31
N ALA A 188 -32.33 -7.51 34.05
CA ALA A 188 -32.27 -8.31 32.84
C ALA A 188 -33.22 -7.96 31.68
N SER A 189 -32.67 -7.82 30.46
CA SER A 189 -32.85 -8.80 29.38
C SER A 189 -32.28 -8.31 28.04
N LYS A 190 -31.92 -9.31 27.20
CA LYS A 190 -31.65 -9.30 25.75
C LYS A 190 -30.20 -9.17 25.27
N LYS A 191 -29.68 -10.36 24.88
CA LYS A 191 -29.06 -10.68 23.58
C LYS A 191 -28.88 -9.50 22.61
N GLY A 192 -27.64 -9.22 22.28
CA GLY A 192 -27.26 -8.51 21.06
C GLY A 192 -25.74 -8.62 20.90
N GLY A 193 -25.27 -9.30 19.86
CA GLY A 193 -23.84 -9.38 19.55
C GLY A 193 -23.28 -7.97 19.42
N GLY A 194 -22.37 -7.61 20.34
CA GLY A 194 -21.70 -6.32 20.32
C GLY A 194 -20.92 -6.18 19.03
N LYS A 195 -21.45 -5.43 18.06
CA LYS A 195 -20.62 -4.79 17.06
C LYS A 195 -19.62 -3.95 17.83
N GLN A 196 -18.33 -4.23 17.64
CA GLN A 196 -17.27 -3.40 18.19
C GLN A 196 -17.60 -1.93 17.84
N PRO A 197 -17.44 -1.00 18.80
CA PRO A 197 -17.63 0.41 18.52
C PRO A 197 -16.81 0.77 17.28
N ASN A 198 -17.44 1.49 16.34
CA ASN A 198 -16.84 1.87 15.08
C ASN A 198 -15.64 2.77 15.39
N LYS A 199 -14.44 2.18 15.49
CA LYS A 199 -13.21 2.91 15.80
C LYS A 199 -13.07 4.05 14.82
N ASP A 200 -12.77 5.24 15.33
CA ASP A 200 -12.68 6.43 14.49
C ASP A 200 -11.62 6.24 13.41
N LYS A 201 -12.09 6.16 12.15
CA LYS A 201 -11.21 6.03 10.98
C LYS A 201 -10.21 7.19 10.90
N ARG A 202 -10.57 8.34 11.47
CA ARG A 202 -9.74 9.55 11.55
C ARG A 202 -8.44 9.33 12.33
N LYS A 203 -8.42 8.37 13.26
CA LYS A 203 -7.25 8.06 14.09
C LYS A 203 -6.69 6.69 13.75
N SER A 204 -6.56 6.46 12.45
CA SER A 204 -6.07 5.20 11.91
C SER A 204 -5.22 5.39 10.66
N VAL A 205 -4.18 4.57 10.52
CA VAL A 205 -3.29 4.55 9.36
C VAL A 205 -3.30 3.17 8.76
N PHE A 206 -3.27 3.11 7.43
CA PHE A 206 -3.21 1.86 6.69
C PHE A 206 -1.78 1.61 6.22
N VAL A 207 -1.17 0.54 6.73
CA VAL A 207 0.17 0.07 6.39
C VAL A 207 0.04 -1.04 5.36
N ASP A 208 0.78 -0.94 4.26
CA ASP A 208 0.65 -1.87 3.13
C ASP A 208 1.41 -3.18 3.39
N ILE A 209 2.57 -3.12 4.06
CA ILE A 209 3.38 -4.29 4.40
C ILE A 209 3.84 -4.20 5.85
N VAL A 210 3.62 -5.26 6.62
CA VAL A 210 4.18 -5.45 7.97
C VAL A 210 5.23 -6.54 7.89
N ALA A 211 6.49 -6.16 8.07
CA ALA A 211 7.67 -7.00 7.90
C ALA A 211 8.53 -7.04 9.18
N ASP A 212 9.64 -7.78 9.13
CA ASP A 212 10.57 -7.99 10.25
C ASP A 212 9.85 -8.49 11.50
N ASP A 213 8.97 -9.48 11.33
CA ASP A 213 8.17 -10.05 12.42
C ASP A 213 7.39 -8.95 13.19
N GLY A 214 6.94 -7.92 12.47
CA GLY A 214 6.16 -6.78 12.98
C GLY A 214 6.96 -5.50 13.19
N GLU A 215 8.29 -5.59 13.25
CA GLU A 215 9.15 -4.47 13.65
C GLU A 215 9.42 -3.47 12.53
N GLU A 216 8.94 -3.73 11.32
CA GLU A 216 9.04 -2.83 10.20
C GLU A 216 7.68 -2.64 9.53
N TRP A 217 7.28 -1.39 9.37
CA TRP A 217 6.07 -1.00 8.67
C TRP A 217 6.47 -0.29 7.39
N VAL A 218 5.97 -0.81 6.26
CA VAL A 218 6.23 -0.26 4.94
C VAL A 218 4.94 0.24 4.33
N LYS A 219 4.96 1.49 3.88
CA LYS A 219 3.89 2.13 3.14
C LYS A 219 4.34 2.35 1.70
N VAL A 220 3.53 1.93 0.74
CA VAL A 220 3.83 2.07 -0.68
C VAL A 220 2.88 3.11 -1.27
N SER A 221 3.41 4.17 -1.88
CA SER A 221 2.60 5.16 -2.58
C SER A 221 3.01 5.24 -4.04
N THR A 222 2.07 4.95 -4.95
CA THR A 222 2.27 5.02 -6.40
C THR A 222 1.94 6.40 -6.98
N MET A 223 1.99 7.44 -6.14
CA MET A 223 1.83 8.82 -6.55
C MET A 223 2.95 9.25 -7.51
N SER A 224 2.59 9.93 -8.60
CA SER A 224 3.56 10.49 -9.55
C SER A 224 4.03 11.88 -9.12
N GLU A 225 5.21 12.28 -9.59
CA GLU A 225 5.73 13.64 -9.44
C GLU A 225 4.72 14.69 -9.92
N SER A 226 4.08 14.46 -11.07
CA SER A 226 3.04 15.35 -11.62
C SER A 226 1.83 15.54 -10.70
N ARG A 227 1.39 14.45 -10.05
CA ARG A 227 0.27 14.51 -9.09
C ARG A 227 0.67 15.25 -7.83
N LEU A 228 1.90 15.01 -7.34
CA LEU A 228 2.41 15.72 -6.18
C LEU A 228 2.57 17.22 -6.45
N LEU A 229 3.06 17.61 -7.64
CA LEU A 229 3.16 19.00 -8.08
C LEU A 229 1.79 19.68 -8.15
N PHE A 230 0.79 18.99 -8.68
CA PHE A 230 -0.58 19.50 -8.70
C PHE A 230 -1.15 19.69 -7.28
N GLU A 231 -0.85 18.75 -6.37
CA GLU A 231 -1.25 18.85 -4.97
C GLU A 231 -0.57 20.02 -4.26
N MET A 232 0.73 20.21 -4.49
CA MET A 232 1.50 21.37 -4.02
C MET A 232 0.88 22.68 -4.50
N ALA A 233 0.60 22.80 -5.80
CA ALA A 233 -0.02 24.00 -6.36
C ALA A 233 -1.41 24.25 -5.77
N LYS A 234 -2.23 23.20 -5.62
CA LYS A 234 -3.57 23.32 -5.04
C LYS A 234 -3.55 23.81 -3.59
N LYS A 235 -2.54 23.40 -2.82
CA LYS A 235 -2.38 23.77 -1.41
C LYS A 235 -1.55 25.05 -1.21
N GLY A 236 -1.14 25.71 -2.29
CA GLY A 236 -0.30 26.91 -2.19
C GLY A 236 1.05 26.63 -1.54
N TRP A 237 1.61 25.44 -1.78
CA TRP A 237 2.92 25.05 -1.26
C TRP A 237 4.01 25.78 -2.05
N GLU A 238 4.34 26.99 -1.63
CA GLU A 238 5.44 27.76 -2.19
C GLU A 238 6.72 27.52 -1.39
N ARG A 239 7.84 27.39 -2.09
CA ARG A 239 9.15 27.49 -1.46
C ARG A 239 9.33 28.96 -1.13
N ASP A 240 9.49 29.31 0.15
CA ASP A 240 9.91 30.65 0.54
C ASP A 240 11.27 30.90 -0.13
N SER A 241 11.24 31.49 -1.33
CA SER A 241 12.41 32.03 -1.98
C SER A 241 12.90 33.13 -1.06
N GLU A 242 14.03 32.86 -0.44
CA GLU A 242 14.87 33.76 0.31
C GLU A 242 15.16 35.04 -0.48
N ASP A 243 14.21 35.98 -0.48
CA ASP A 243 14.39 37.35 -0.94
C ASP A 243 13.71 38.31 0.06
N GLU A 244 14.47 39.33 0.45
CA GLU A 244 14.11 40.51 1.26
C GLU A 244 13.98 40.29 2.78
N CYS A 245 15.16 40.12 3.38
CA CYS A 245 15.48 40.62 4.70
C CYS A 245 15.01 42.07 4.93
N MET A 246 13.90 42.25 5.65
CA MET A 246 13.61 43.47 6.42
C MET A 246 12.90 43.14 7.74
N SER A 247 13.71 43.06 8.81
CA SER A 247 13.46 43.48 10.19
C SER A 247 12.11 43.13 10.87
N ASP A 248 12.14 42.26 11.88
CA ASP A 248 11.92 42.67 13.29
C ASP A 248 12.36 41.53 14.25
N GLU A 249 12.95 41.91 15.38
CA GLU A 249 13.59 41.01 16.35
C GLU A 249 12.59 40.15 17.14
N GLY A 250 12.99 38.90 17.44
CA GLY A 250 12.61 38.28 18.71
C GLY A 250 11.61 37.11 18.71
N SER A 251 11.70 36.14 17.77
CA SER A 251 10.99 34.86 17.98
C SER A 251 11.80 33.66 17.49
N ASP A 252 12.33 32.89 18.45
CA ASP A 252 12.93 31.56 18.28
C ASP A 252 11.84 30.54 17.86
N ASN A 253 11.43 30.55 16.60
CA ASN A 253 10.62 29.49 16.02
C ASN A 253 11.30 28.95 14.77
N PRO A 254 11.48 27.63 14.60
CA PRO A 254 12.02 27.09 13.35
C PRO A 254 11.09 27.47 12.20
N ARG A 255 11.62 28.30 11.29
CA ARG A 255 11.07 28.74 10.00
C ARG A 255 9.71 28.12 9.65
N ARG A 256 8.63 28.78 10.07
CA ARG A 256 7.26 28.37 9.78
C ARG A 256 6.94 28.79 8.34
N ARG A 257 6.85 27.80 7.44
CA ARG A 257 6.57 27.95 6.01
C ARG A 257 5.20 28.59 5.80
N THR A 258 5.10 29.55 4.89
CA THR A 258 3.87 30.33 4.70
C THR A 258 2.94 29.61 3.73
N VAL A 259 1.93 28.89 4.23
CA VAL A 259 0.78 28.52 3.41
C VAL A 259 -0.06 29.79 3.24
N LEU A 260 -0.36 30.18 2.00
CA LEU A 260 -1.31 31.26 1.68
C LEU A 260 -2.71 30.86 2.18
N ARG A 261 -2.98 31.10 3.47
CA ARG A 261 -4.31 30.96 4.05
C ARG A 261 -5.19 32.07 3.52
N ASN A 262 -6.19 31.70 2.74
CA ASN A 262 -7.37 32.53 2.57
C ASN A 262 -7.98 32.70 3.96
N PHE A 263 -7.83 33.89 4.55
CA PHE A 263 -8.33 34.25 5.88
C PHE A 263 -9.86 34.30 5.83
N ASP A 264 -10.53 33.17 6.03
CA ASP A 264 -11.92 33.16 6.52
C ASP A 264 -11.90 32.66 7.96
N GLY A 265 -12.20 33.56 8.88
CA GLY A 265 -12.08 33.31 10.30
C GLY A 265 -13.26 32.51 10.83
N SER A 266 -13.06 31.24 11.14
CA SER A 266 -13.89 30.55 12.13
C SER A 266 -13.24 29.31 12.72
N ASP A 267 -13.07 29.39 14.04
CA ASP A 267 -13.15 28.33 15.05
C ASP A 267 -11.95 27.38 15.26
N TYR A 268 -11.56 27.33 16.53
CA TYR A 268 -10.48 26.49 17.05
C TYR A 268 -10.99 25.06 17.23
N GLY A 269 -10.56 24.14 16.38
CA GLY A 269 -10.72 22.71 16.65
C GLY A 269 -10.03 21.86 15.58
N GLU A 270 -8.93 21.20 15.95
CA GLU A 270 -8.32 19.97 15.37
C GLU A 270 -8.36 19.69 13.85
N ASP A 271 -8.67 20.67 13.00
CA ASP A 271 -8.75 20.58 11.54
C ASP A 271 -7.59 21.37 10.86
N ASP A 272 -6.47 21.57 11.58
CA ASP A 272 -5.23 22.20 11.06
C ASP A 272 -4.49 21.32 10.01
N ASP A 273 -5.08 20.18 9.64
CA ASP A 273 -4.53 19.19 8.72
C ASP A 273 -5.16 19.26 7.30
N GLU A 274 -6.04 20.22 7.00
CA GLU A 274 -6.64 20.36 5.67
C GLU A 274 -5.64 20.97 4.66
N ASP A 275 -4.76 21.83 5.14
CA ASP A 275 -3.74 22.54 4.36
C ASP A 275 -2.46 21.70 4.10
N GLU A 276 -2.27 20.58 4.81
CA GLU A 276 -1.05 19.78 4.75
C GLU A 276 -1.06 18.76 3.59
N LEU A 277 0.05 18.57 2.88
CA LEU A 277 0.21 17.55 1.83
C LEU A 277 -0.08 16.13 2.32
N GLU A 278 -0.73 15.33 1.47
CA GLU A 278 -1.15 13.95 1.76
C GLU A 278 0.01 13.07 2.24
N LEU A 279 1.20 13.22 1.65
CA LEU A 279 2.38 12.46 2.02
C LEU A 279 2.92 12.82 3.42
N ILE A 280 2.84 14.10 3.79
CA ILE A 280 3.37 14.58 5.07
C ILE A 280 2.42 14.16 6.18
N LYS A 281 1.11 14.35 5.96
CA LYS A 281 0.06 13.83 6.83
C LYS A 281 0.21 12.32 7.05
N LEU A 282 0.46 11.58 5.98
CA LEU A 282 0.72 10.13 6.05
C LEU A 282 1.95 9.79 6.89
N ALA A 283 3.07 10.52 6.73
CA ALA A 283 4.27 10.30 7.53
C ALA A 283 4.03 10.58 9.02
N ARG A 284 3.30 11.66 9.33
CA ARG A 284 2.89 12.03 10.68
C ARG A 284 1.97 10.98 11.31
N ASP A 285 0.95 10.52 10.58
CA ASP A 285 0.01 9.50 11.05
C ASP A 285 0.68 8.14 11.25
N LEU A 286 1.62 7.76 10.37
CA LEU A 286 2.47 6.58 10.57
C LEU A 286 3.28 6.67 11.86
N ARG A 287 3.88 7.84 12.13
CA ARG A 287 4.61 8.10 13.39
C ARG A 287 3.71 7.96 14.60
N LYS A 288 2.57 8.65 14.62
CA LYS A 288 1.58 8.58 15.72
C LYS A 288 1.15 7.12 16.00
N ALA A 289 0.84 6.36 14.94
CA ALA A 289 0.46 4.97 15.04
C ALA A 289 1.58 4.05 15.55
N ALA A 290 2.82 4.28 15.10
CA ALA A 290 3.99 3.53 15.55
C ALA A 290 4.30 3.79 17.02
N ASP A 291 4.17 5.04 17.47
CA ASP A 291 4.42 5.41 18.86
C ASP A 291 3.34 4.84 19.80
N ALA A 292 2.10 4.72 19.32
CA ALA A 292 1.02 4.05 20.04
C ALA A 292 1.16 2.50 20.06
N THR A 293 1.97 1.92 19.17
CA THR A 293 2.09 0.47 19.03
C THR A 293 3.42 -0.05 19.60
N ARG A 294 3.34 -0.93 20.60
CA ARG A 294 4.50 -1.63 21.17
C ARG A 294 4.56 -3.05 20.63
N LEU A 295 5.63 -3.39 19.93
CA LEU A 295 5.94 -4.75 19.49
C LEU A 295 7.22 -5.19 20.17
N ARG A 296 7.12 -6.19 21.06
CA ARG A 296 8.26 -6.69 21.85
C ARG A 296 9.02 -5.56 22.55
N TYR A 297 8.27 -4.67 23.22
CA TYR A 297 8.76 -3.48 23.94
C TYR A 297 9.41 -2.39 23.06
N ARG A 298 9.40 -2.52 21.74
CA ARG A 298 9.92 -1.51 20.80
C ARG A 298 8.82 -0.92 19.93
N HIS A 299 9.11 0.22 19.33
CA HIS A 299 8.28 0.80 18.27
C HIS A 299 8.73 0.26 16.91
N PRO A 300 7.80 0.07 15.96
CA PRO A 300 8.14 -0.36 14.62
C PRO A 300 8.94 0.72 13.88
N ARG A 301 9.86 0.27 13.03
CA ARG A 301 10.61 1.10 12.10
C ARG A 301 9.70 1.47 10.93
N LEU A 302 9.72 2.73 10.52
CA LEU A 302 8.84 3.25 9.48
C LEU A 302 9.61 3.40 8.16
N ARG A 303 9.04 2.85 7.09
CA ARG A 303 9.56 2.98 5.73
C ARG A 303 8.43 3.40 4.77
N VAL A 304 8.67 4.41 3.94
CA VAL A 304 7.78 4.82 2.86
C VAL A 304 8.51 4.62 1.53
N VAL A 305 7.86 3.95 0.59
CA VAL A 305 8.41 3.65 -0.73
C VAL A 305 7.58 4.38 -1.79
N LEU A 306 8.27 5.14 -2.64
CA LEU A 306 7.70 6.00 -3.68
C LEU A 306 8.24 5.56 -5.06
N PRO A 307 7.61 4.58 -5.73
CA PRO A 307 8.18 3.99 -6.95
C PRO A 307 8.22 4.90 -8.17
N LYS A 308 7.46 6.00 -8.17
CA LYS A 308 7.31 6.92 -9.32
C LYS A 308 7.84 8.33 -9.05
N ILE A 309 8.65 8.49 -8.00
CA ILE A 309 9.27 9.76 -7.63
C ILE A 309 10.78 9.53 -7.62
N GLY A 310 11.52 10.34 -8.38
CA GLY A 310 12.97 10.41 -8.34
C GLY A 310 13.44 11.52 -7.41
N GLU A 311 14.43 11.23 -6.58
CA GLU A 311 15.09 12.24 -5.74
C GLU A 311 16.03 13.09 -6.60
N GLY A 312 16.07 14.41 -6.40
CA GLY A 312 16.91 15.33 -7.18
C GLY A 312 16.33 15.75 -8.53
N ASN A 313 15.15 15.26 -8.91
CA ASN A 313 14.47 15.69 -10.14
C ASN A 313 13.86 17.10 -10.00
N VAL A 314 13.23 17.36 -8.85
CA VAL A 314 12.48 18.59 -8.58
C VAL A 314 12.75 19.02 -7.13
N PRO A 315 13.37 20.20 -6.89
CA PRO A 315 13.80 20.60 -5.56
C PRO A 315 12.63 20.78 -4.59
N GLU A 316 11.46 21.18 -5.07
CA GLU A 316 10.24 21.31 -4.24
C GLU A 316 9.76 19.96 -3.72
N ILE A 317 9.92 18.89 -4.52
CA ILE A 317 9.59 17.52 -4.09
C ILE A 317 10.61 17.05 -3.06
N ASP A 318 11.90 17.36 -3.24
CA ASP A 318 12.95 16.97 -2.31
C ASP A 318 12.76 17.60 -0.92
N ASP A 319 12.25 18.83 -0.84
CA ASP A 319 11.87 19.46 0.43
C ASP A 319 10.80 18.65 1.18
N ILE A 320 9.80 18.13 0.45
CA ILE A 320 8.76 17.26 1.04
C ILE A 320 9.35 15.95 1.50
N LEU A 321 10.25 15.34 0.71
CA LEU A 321 10.93 14.12 1.10
C LEU A 321 11.77 14.34 2.37
N HIS A 322 12.44 15.49 2.49
CA HIS A 322 13.15 15.88 3.71
C HIS A 322 12.21 16.06 4.89
N GLU A 323 11.07 16.72 4.69
CA GLU A 323 10.06 16.89 5.74
C GLU A 323 9.49 15.55 6.21
N MET A 324 9.18 14.62 5.31
CA MET A 324 8.77 13.25 5.66
C MET A 324 9.84 12.52 6.50
N ARG A 325 11.12 12.70 6.16
CA ARG A 325 12.24 12.12 6.91
C ARG A 325 12.39 12.73 8.31
N SER A 326 11.99 13.98 8.51
CA SER A 326 12.00 14.64 9.83
C SER A 326 11.11 13.93 10.85
N TYR A 327 10.02 13.28 10.40
CA TYR A 327 9.18 12.41 11.24
C TYR A 327 9.84 11.05 11.57
N GLY A 328 11.10 10.84 11.21
CA GLY A 328 11.86 9.61 11.44
C GLY A 328 11.42 8.44 10.56
N VAL A 329 10.86 8.73 9.39
CA VAL A 329 10.46 7.75 8.38
C VAL A 329 11.58 7.60 7.35
N LYS A 330 11.97 6.36 7.04
CA LYS A 330 12.91 6.11 5.93
C LYS A 330 12.15 6.21 4.60
N VAL A 331 12.54 7.14 3.73
CA VAL A 331 11.91 7.32 2.42
C VAL A 331 12.79 6.75 1.32
N GLU A 332 12.26 5.86 0.50
CA GLU A 332 12.93 5.23 -0.64
C GLU A 332 12.24 5.59 -1.96
N CYS A 333 13.02 6.21 -2.85
CA CYS A 333 12.57 6.71 -4.16
C CYS A 333 12.95 5.75 -5.30
N GLN A 334 12.51 6.07 -6.51
CA GLN A 334 12.66 5.24 -7.72
C GLN A 334 14.10 4.77 -7.99
N GLU A 335 15.11 5.60 -7.73
CA GLU A 335 16.52 5.26 -7.98
C GLU A 335 17.01 4.13 -7.07
N THR A 336 16.69 4.21 -5.77
CA THR A 336 17.02 3.16 -4.79
C THR A 336 16.35 1.84 -5.15
N LEU A 337 15.13 1.89 -5.67
CA LEU A 337 14.38 0.70 -6.11
C LEU A 337 14.96 0.11 -7.39
N SER A 338 15.45 0.94 -8.31
CA SER A 338 16.05 0.50 -9.57
C SER A 338 17.33 -0.30 -9.32
N ILE A 339 18.13 0.11 -8.32
CA ILE A 339 19.31 -0.64 -7.88
C ILE A 339 18.88 -2.01 -7.30
N ALA A 340 17.84 -2.04 -6.47
CA ALA A 340 17.31 -3.27 -5.90
C ALA A 340 16.70 -4.21 -6.95
N ALA A 341 16.09 -3.67 -8.01
CA ALA A 341 15.48 -4.43 -9.09
C ALA A 341 16.51 -5.19 -9.96
N GLY A 342 17.76 -4.72 -9.99
CA GLY A 342 18.86 -5.42 -10.67
C GLY A 342 19.38 -6.66 -9.93
N ALA A 343 19.00 -6.85 -8.65
CA ALA A 343 19.37 -8.02 -7.87
C ALA A 343 18.47 -9.23 -8.19
N LYS A 344 19.01 -10.44 -8.04
CA LYS A 344 18.20 -11.66 -8.17
C LYS A 344 17.07 -11.62 -7.14
N LYS A 345 15.82 -11.81 -7.60
CA LYS A 345 14.65 -11.89 -6.71
C LYS A 345 14.92 -12.98 -5.66
N PRO A 346 14.86 -12.67 -4.35
CA PRO A 346 15.06 -13.68 -3.32
C PRO A 346 13.93 -14.70 -3.35
N GLU A 347 14.22 -15.87 -2.80
CA GLU A 347 13.26 -16.96 -2.65
C GLU A 347 12.16 -16.55 -1.65
N LEU A 348 10.93 -17.02 -1.85
CA LEU A 348 9.78 -16.69 -1.00
C LEU A 348 9.97 -17.13 0.47
N THR A 349 10.88 -18.07 0.73
CA THR A 349 11.29 -18.52 2.06
C THR A 349 11.77 -17.37 2.96
N CYS A 350 12.35 -16.30 2.39
CA CYS A 350 12.78 -15.13 3.16
C CYS A 350 11.61 -14.35 3.79
N LEU A 351 10.41 -14.47 3.24
CA LEU A 351 9.19 -13.84 3.75
C LEU A 351 8.58 -14.60 4.93
N LEU A 352 9.04 -15.82 5.21
CA LEU A 352 8.53 -16.57 6.35
C LEU A 352 8.92 -15.88 7.66
N PRO A 353 7.99 -15.76 8.63
CA PRO A 353 8.28 -15.30 9.98
C PRO A 353 9.48 -16.03 10.60
N ARG A 354 10.30 -15.31 11.34
CA ARG A 354 11.48 -15.84 12.03
C ARG A 354 11.28 -15.71 13.54
N PRO A 355 10.47 -16.59 14.15
CA PRO A 355 10.08 -16.48 15.56
C PRO A 355 11.29 -16.44 16.50
N PHE A 356 12.38 -17.11 16.13
CA PHE A 356 13.58 -17.26 16.95
C PHE A 356 14.66 -16.20 16.69
N LYS A 357 14.43 -15.22 15.81
CA LYS A 357 15.43 -14.19 15.43
C LYS A 357 16.08 -13.50 16.64
N ARG A 358 15.34 -13.34 17.73
CA ARG A 358 15.78 -12.62 18.95
C ARG A 358 16.04 -13.53 20.14
N PHE A 359 16.11 -14.84 19.93
CA PHE A 359 16.42 -15.76 21.01
C PHE A 359 17.84 -15.49 21.51
N THR A 360 17.98 -15.36 22.82
CA THR A 360 19.26 -15.25 23.51
C THR A 360 19.79 -16.65 23.81
N ALA A 361 21.09 -16.77 24.05
CA ALA A 361 21.70 -18.05 24.43
C ALA A 361 21.10 -18.64 25.72
N THR A 362 20.57 -17.79 26.59
CA THR A 362 19.81 -18.18 27.79
C THR A 362 18.38 -17.68 27.64
N LEU A 363 17.41 -18.59 27.69
CA LEU A 363 15.98 -18.27 27.60
C LEU A 363 15.35 -18.33 28.98
N ASN A 364 14.45 -17.39 29.26
CA ASN A 364 13.56 -17.48 30.40
C ASN A 364 12.37 -18.35 30.00
N VAL A 365 12.27 -19.54 30.59
CA VAL A 365 11.24 -20.53 30.28
C VAL A 365 10.18 -20.52 31.37
N ASP A 366 8.92 -20.36 30.99
CA ASP A 366 7.80 -20.47 31.93
C ASP A 366 7.58 -21.95 32.36
N CYS A 367 7.00 -22.15 33.54
CA CYS A 367 6.68 -23.47 34.08
C CYS A 367 5.80 -24.28 33.12
N THR A 368 4.90 -23.63 32.38
CA THR A 368 4.04 -24.31 31.39
C THR A 368 4.83 -24.93 30.25
N LEU A 369 5.89 -24.26 29.77
CA LEU A 369 6.80 -24.78 28.76
C LEU A 369 7.66 -25.92 29.31
N LEU A 370 8.12 -25.82 30.56
CA LEU A 370 8.85 -26.91 31.22
C LEU A 370 7.97 -28.17 31.35
N LEU A 371 6.71 -28.01 31.71
CA LEU A 371 5.75 -29.12 31.77
C LEU A 371 5.54 -29.74 30.38
N ALA A 372 5.42 -28.93 29.32
CA ALA A 372 5.33 -29.45 27.97
C ALA A 372 6.59 -30.26 27.56
N LEU A 373 7.79 -29.81 27.96
CA LEU A 373 9.07 -30.48 27.69
C LEU A 373 9.25 -31.82 28.40
N VAL A 374 8.46 -32.12 29.43
CA VAL A 374 8.56 -33.40 30.17
C VAL A 374 7.28 -34.22 30.09
N SER A 375 6.22 -33.69 29.46
CA SER A 375 4.92 -34.34 29.40
C SER A 375 4.88 -35.40 28.31
N ASP A 376 4.37 -36.59 28.66
CA ASP A 376 4.08 -37.65 27.69
C ASP A 376 3.12 -37.17 26.60
N LEU A 377 2.22 -36.23 26.92
CA LEU A 377 1.29 -35.63 25.94
C LEU A 377 2.01 -35.00 24.76
N SER A 378 3.19 -34.41 24.97
CA SER A 378 3.94 -33.73 23.93
C SER A 378 4.94 -34.63 23.20
N HIS A 379 5.30 -35.78 23.79
CA HIS A 379 6.27 -36.73 23.21
C HIS A 379 5.61 -37.89 22.47
N ALA A 380 4.45 -38.38 22.95
CA ALA A 380 3.80 -39.55 22.41
C ALA A 380 2.81 -39.16 21.30
N LYS A 381 3.04 -39.69 20.10
CA LYS A 381 2.16 -39.45 18.92
C LYS A 381 0.81 -40.15 19.02
N GLU A 382 0.71 -41.21 19.83
CA GLU A 382 -0.48 -42.06 19.91
C GLU A 382 -0.88 -42.32 21.36
N ILE A 383 -1.57 -41.35 21.96
CA ILE A 383 -2.19 -41.51 23.28
C ILE A 383 -3.64 -41.90 23.08
N VAL A 384 -4.02 -43.08 23.57
CA VAL A 384 -5.40 -43.56 23.49
C VAL A 384 -6.27 -42.71 24.43
N PRO A 385 -7.30 -42.00 23.91
CA PRO A 385 -8.18 -41.21 24.74
C PRO A 385 -9.04 -42.12 25.62
N LEU A 386 -8.90 -41.99 26.94
CA LEU A 386 -9.72 -42.71 27.91
C LEU A 386 -10.91 -41.85 28.39
N PRO A 387 -12.09 -42.45 28.63
CA PRO A 387 -13.27 -41.71 29.12
C PRO A 387 -13.04 -41.04 30.49
N SER A 388 -12.05 -41.48 31.25
CA SER A 388 -11.66 -40.89 32.54
C SER A 388 -10.86 -39.59 32.38
N PHE A 389 -10.37 -39.28 31.19
CA PHE A 389 -9.60 -38.05 30.95
C PHE A 389 -10.50 -36.83 30.94
N HIS A 390 -10.01 -35.76 31.56
CA HIS A 390 -10.68 -34.47 31.52
C HIS A 390 -10.77 -33.97 30.06
N ARG A 391 -11.85 -33.27 29.73
CA ARG A 391 -12.12 -32.75 28.37
C ARG A 391 -10.98 -31.89 27.81
N ALA A 392 -10.24 -31.19 28.68
CA ALA A 392 -9.07 -30.41 28.28
C ALA A 392 -7.91 -31.29 27.77
N ILE A 393 -7.67 -32.44 28.42
CA ILE A 393 -6.65 -33.41 28.01
C ILE A 393 -7.04 -34.06 26.69
N LEU A 394 -8.32 -34.44 26.53
CA LEU A 394 -8.84 -34.99 25.28
C LEU A 394 -8.64 -34.03 24.10
N ARG A 395 -8.92 -32.74 24.30
CA ARG A 395 -8.63 -31.70 23.29
C ARG A 395 -7.13 -31.56 23.02
N GLN A 396 -6.30 -31.59 24.07
CA GLN A 396 -4.85 -31.49 23.91
C GLN A 396 -4.30 -32.67 23.08
N ILE A 397 -4.76 -33.90 23.32
CA ILE A 397 -4.39 -35.08 22.54
C ILE A 397 -4.78 -34.89 21.06
N GLU A 398 -5.99 -34.38 20.80
CA GLU A 398 -6.46 -34.13 19.43
C GLU A 398 -5.62 -33.04 18.71
N VAL A 399 -5.30 -31.96 19.40
CA VAL A 399 -4.45 -30.87 18.87
C VAL A 399 -3.02 -31.36 18.64
N GLU A 400 -2.43 -32.07 19.58
CA GLU A 400 -1.04 -32.54 19.48
C GLU A 400 -0.88 -33.58 18.36
N LYS A 401 -1.90 -34.40 18.11
CA LYS A 401 -1.93 -35.35 17.00
C LYS A 401 -1.89 -34.67 15.63
N GLN A 402 -2.55 -33.52 15.50
CA GLN A 402 -2.55 -32.75 14.25
C GLN A 402 -1.32 -31.84 14.15
N GLN A 403 -0.86 -31.31 15.28
CA GLN A 403 0.14 -30.25 15.36
C GLN A 403 1.04 -30.44 16.60
N PRO A 404 2.07 -31.29 16.53
CA PRO A 404 2.91 -31.61 17.68
C PRO A 404 3.77 -30.41 18.10
N LEU A 405 3.58 -29.92 19.33
CA LEU A 405 4.22 -28.72 19.87
C LEU A 405 5.74 -28.83 19.91
N LEU A 406 6.26 -29.97 20.37
CA LEU A 406 7.71 -30.16 20.51
C LEU A 406 8.43 -30.14 19.17
N GLN A 407 7.96 -30.97 18.23
CA GLN A 407 8.49 -31.06 16.86
C GLN A 407 8.47 -29.72 16.11
N THR A 408 7.35 -29.01 16.20
CA THR A 408 7.10 -27.88 15.29
C THR A 408 7.58 -26.55 15.84
N GLU A 409 7.62 -26.38 17.16
CA GLU A 409 7.94 -25.09 17.79
C GLU A 409 9.14 -25.19 18.73
N LEU A 410 9.12 -26.11 19.70
CA LEU A 410 10.10 -26.08 20.80
C LEU A 410 11.48 -26.65 20.42
N TRP A 411 11.56 -27.76 19.69
CA TRP A 411 12.87 -28.29 19.24
C TRP A 411 13.57 -27.34 18.27
N PRO A 412 12.89 -26.79 17.24
CA PRO A 412 13.49 -25.74 16.40
C PRO A 412 13.97 -24.54 17.21
N ALA A 413 13.22 -24.14 18.24
CA ALA A 413 13.59 -23.03 19.13
C ALA A 413 14.85 -23.30 19.95
N MET A 414 15.14 -24.56 20.28
CA MET A 414 16.31 -24.99 21.05
C MET A 414 17.50 -25.40 20.17
N GLY A 415 17.38 -25.31 18.84
CA GLY A 415 18.41 -25.79 17.90
C GLY A 415 18.45 -27.32 17.76
N GLY A 416 17.40 -28.01 18.22
CA GLY A 416 17.18 -29.42 17.93
C GLY A 416 16.62 -29.61 16.49
N PRO A 417 16.75 -30.82 15.92
CA PRO A 417 16.22 -31.15 14.60
C PRO A 417 14.70 -31.09 14.51
#